data_AF-W6RWJ9-F1
#
_entry.id   AF-W6RWJ9-F1
#
_cell.length_a   1.000
_cell.length_b   1.000
_cell.length_c   1.000
_cell.angle_alpha   90.00
_cell.angle_beta   90.00
_cell.angle_gamma   90.00
#
_symmetry.space_group_name_H-M   'P 1'
#
loop_
_entity.id
_entity.type
_entity.pdbx_description
1 polymer ?
#
loop_
_entity_poly.entity_id
_entity_poly.type
_entity_poly.pdbx_seq_one_letter_code
_entity_poly.pdbx_strand_id
1 'polypeptide(L)'
;MSNKGEITESDFYIEFSYKDNNTFRRINNLINYVRREKKAERLNGDDINVMDFYTNEELEYFWWPTDAENKEFWGKYYSIPKEQRECDIGLKINWDLESVLDAISNGEYEILGCRIIKANVARIYFDPWSYPYGDNSALVELIKPFRIKIIKIEG
;
A
#
# COMPACT_ATOMS: atom_id res chain seq x y z
N MET A 1 19.33 11.20 22.25
CA MET A 1 20.01 10.72 21.04
C MET A 1 19.06 9.71 20.39
N SER A 2 18.38 10.09 19.31
CA SER A 2 17.46 9.19 18.60
C SER A 2 18.21 8.58 17.43
N ASN A 3 18.34 7.25 17.45
CA ASN A 3 19.02 6.47 16.43
C ASN A 3 18.17 6.57 15.14
N LYS A 4 18.60 7.41 14.19
CA LYS A 4 18.04 7.41 12.84
C LYS A 4 18.49 6.08 12.23
N GLY A 5 17.61 5.07 12.24
CA GLY A 5 17.88 3.83 11.53
C GLY A 5 18.24 4.18 10.08
N GLU A 6 19.49 3.97 9.73
CA GLU A 6 19.98 4.20 8.38
C GLU A 6 19.26 3.21 7.46
N ILE A 7 18.48 3.75 6.52
CA ILE A 7 17.97 2.96 5.39
C ILE A 7 19.20 2.64 4.54
N THR A 8 19.70 1.41 4.63
CA THR A 8 20.63 0.84 3.65
C THR A 8 19.95 0.91 2.28
N GLU A 9 20.65 1.38 1.25
CA GLU A 9 20.09 1.41 -0.11
C GLU A 9 19.67 -0.01 -0.50
N SER A 10 18.37 -0.27 -0.49
CA SER A 10 17.79 -1.45 -1.12
C SER A 10 17.65 -1.19 -2.61
N ASP A 11 17.93 -2.21 -3.42
CA ASP A 11 17.69 -2.20 -4.85
C ASP A 11 16.18 -2.16 -5.17
N PHE A 12 15.33 -2.52 -4.19
CA PHE A 12 13.87 -2.53 -4.31
C PHE A 12 13.24 -1.26 -3.76
N TYR A 13 12.54 -0.52 -4.63
CA TYR A 13 11.86 0.71 -4.24
C TYR A 13 10.66 1.08 -5.11
N ILE A 14 9.75 1.85 -4.50
CA ILE A 14 8.68 2.59 -5.17
C ILE A 14 9.05 4.06 -5.15
N GLU A 15 9.37 4.62 -6.32
CA GLU A 15 9.63 6.06 -6.51
C GLU A 15 8.35 6.78 -6.94
N PHE A 16 8.04 7.89 -6.27
CA PHE A 16 6.84 8.67 -6.53
C PHE A 16 7.07 10.17 -6.35
N SER A 17 6.29 10.98 -7.08
CA SER A 17 6.21 12.42 -6.84
C SER A 17 5.06 12.76 -5.90
N TYR A 18 5.27 13.77 -5.06
CA TYR A 18 4.26 14.28 -4.13
C TYR A 18 4.10 15.81 -4.26
N LYS A 19 2.91 16.30 -3.92
CA LYS A 19 2.51 17.71 -4.12
C LYS A 19 3.28 18.68 -3.22
N ASP A 20 3.34 18.39 -1.92
CA ASP A 20 3.91 19.29 -0.93
C ASP A 20 4.47 18.52 0.29
N ASN A 21 5.20 19.26 1.15
CA ASN A 21 5.85 18.69 2.34
C ASN A 21 4.85 18.09 3.33
N ASN A 22 3.60 18.57 3.38
CA ASN A 22 2.60 18.00 4.27
C ASN A 22 2.13 16.63 3.76
N THR A 23 1.93 16.51 2.45
CA THR A 23 1.63 15.23 1.77
C THR A 23 2.71 14.21 2.05
N PHE A 24 3.98 14.56 1.83
CA PHE A 24 5.10 13.67 2.13
C PHE A 24 5.16 13.30 3.62
N ARG A 25 4.99 14.26 4.53
CA ARG A 25 5.00 13.99 5.98
C ARG A 25 3.96 12.95 6.37
N ARG A 26 2.74 13.03 5.81
CA ARG A 26 1.66 12.06 6.07
C ARG A 26 1.99 10.68 5.53
N ILE A 27 2.43 10.59 4.27
CA ILE A 27 2.89 9.33 3.66
C ILE A 27 4.02 8.71 4.49
N ASN A 28 5.02 9.49 4.85
CA ASN A 28 6.15 8.99 5.64
C ASN A 28 5.70 8.51 7.03
N ASN A 29 4.79 9.22 7.69
CA ASN A 29 4.26 8.78 8.99
C ASN A 29 3.46 7.48 8.86
N LEU A 30 2.62 7.36 7.82
CA LEU A 30 1.88 6.15 7.50
C LEU A 30 2.81 4.95 7.26
N ILE A 31 3.82 5.11 6.39
CA ILE A 31 4.77 4.03 6.10
C ILE A 31 5.55 3.61 7.35
N ASN A 32 5.95 4.56 8.19
CA ASN A 32 6.62 4.22 9.45
C ASN A 32 5.70 3.56 10.47
N TYR A 33 4.41 3.93 10.49
CA TYR A 33 3.38 3.28 11.30
C TYR A 33 3.22 1.82 10.86
N VAL A 34 2.89 1.60 9.58
CA VAL A 34 2.66 0.27 9.00
C VAL A 34 3.91 -0.61 9.13
N ARG A 35 5.10 -0.07 8.88
CA ARG A 35 6.38 -0.78 9.11
C ARG A 35 6.49 -1.28 10.55
N ARG A 36 6.22 -0.42 11.53
CA ARG A 36 6.35 -0.75 12.94
C ARG A 36 5.34 -1.80 13.36
N GLU A 37 4.08 -1.68 12.94
CA GLU A 37 3.04 -2.64 13.31
C GLU A 37 3.23 -3.99 12.59
N LYS A 38 3.63 -4.00 11.30
CA LYS A 38 3.99 -5.24 10.60
C LYS A 38 5.16 -5.95 11.30
N LYS A 39 6.24 -5.22 11.63
CA LYS A 39 7.40 -5.78 12.32
C LYS A 39 7.09 -6.31 13.72
N ALA A 40 6.05 -5.77 14.36
CA ALA A 40 5.55 -6.23 15.64
C ALA A 40 4.48 -7.32 15.53
N GLU A 41 4.15 -7.78 14.32
CA GLU A 41 3.07 -8.74 14.03
C GLU A 41 1.71 -8.28 14.58
N ARG A 42 1.45 -6.97 14.56
CA ARG A 42 0.20 -6.36 15.04
C ARG A 42 -0.66 -5.76 13.93
N LEU A 43 -0.09 -5.54 12.75
CA LEU A 43 -0.84 -5.03 11.60
C LEU A 43 -1.86 -6.08 11.14
N ASN A 44 -3.10 -5.67 10.91
CA ASN A 44 -4.17 -6.51 10.37
C ASN A 44 -5.17 -5.63 9.58
N GLY A 45 -6.07 -6.27 8.83
CA GLY A 45 -7.10 -5.62 8.02
C GLY A 45 -7.95 -4.59 8.76
N ASP A 46 -8.23 -4.84 10.04
CA ASP A 46 -9.11 -4.00 10.87
C ASP A 46 -8.39 -2.85 11.60
N ASP A 47 -7.13 -2.55 11.24
CA ASP A 47 -6.35 -1.51 11.93
C ASP A 47 -6.84 -0.08 11.58
N ILE A 48 -7.87 0.35 12.31
CA ILE A 48 -8.52 1.65 12.13
C ILE A 48 -7.57 2.84 12.30
N ASN A 49 -6.45 2.68 13.01
CA ASN A 49 -5.51 3.78 13.20
C ASN A 49 -4.85 4.22 11.89
N VAL A 50 -4.84 3.33 10.88
CA VAL A 50 -4.36 3.67 9.54
C VAL A 50 -5.23 4.76 8.89
N MET A 51 -6.53 4.82 9.22
CA MET A 51 -7.44 5.81 8.65
C MET A 51 -7.07 7.25 9.04
N ASP A 52 -6.48 7.46 10.23
CA ASP A 52 -6.07 8.78 10.73
C ASP A 52 -4.97 9.46 9.87
N PHE A 53 -4.30 8.70 9.00
CA PHE A 53 -3.33 9.26 8.08
C PHE A 53 -3.96 9.91 6.85
N TYR A 54 -5.23 9.64 6.56
CA TYR A 54 -5.97 10.06 5.37
C TYR A 54 -6.96 11.20 5.66
N THR A 55 -7.34 11.94 4.62
CA THR A 55 -8.53 12.79 4.66
C THR A 55 -9.73 11.99 4.19
N ASN A 56 -10.95 12.45 4.46
CA ASN A 56 -12.16 11.81 3.95
C ASN A 56 -12.14 11.66 2.41
N GLU A 57 -11.68 12.70 1.70
CA GLU A 57 -11.54 12.70 0.24
C GLU A 57 -10.50 11.68 -0.28
N GLU A 58 -9.49 11.35 0.52
CA GLU A 58 -8.51 10.31 0.18
C GLU A 58 -9.07 8.92 0.50
N LEU A 59 -9.83 8.77 1.60
CA LEU A 59 -10.50 7.52 1.93
C LEU A 59 -11.52 7.09 0.87
N GLU A 60 -12.15 8.04 0.16
CA GLU A 60 -13.03 7.76 -0.99
C GLU A 60 -12.34 7.00 -2.15
N TYR A 61 -11.01 6.93 -2.18
CA TYR A 61 -10.28 6.10 -3.15
C TYR A 61 -10.55 4.61 -2.93
N PHE A 62 -10.60 4.16 -1.68
CA PHE A 62 -10.79 2.74 -1.37
C PHE A 62 -12.20 2.31 -1.69
N TRP A 63 -12.36 1.03 -2.01
CA TRP A 63 -13.69 0.44 -2.15
C TRP A 63 -14.27 0.18 -0.76
N TRP A 64 -15.49 0.67 -0.52
CA TRP A 64 -16.24 0.48 0.73
C TRP A 64 -17.56 -0.22 0.41
N PRO A 65 -17.53 -1.51 0.05
CA PRO A 65 -18.73 -2.21 -0.39
C PRO A 65 -19.73 -2.38 0.74
N THR A 66 -21.00 -2.33 0.38
CA THR A 66 -22.05 -2.98 1.16
C THR A 66 -21.94 -4.51 1.08
N ASP A 67 -22.53 -5.22 2.03
CA ASP A 67 -22.58 -6.70 2.00
C ASP A 67 -23.15 -7.25 0.69
N ALA A 68 -24.13 -6.54 0.11
CA ALA A 68 -24.75 -6.92 -1.15
C ALA A 68 -23.76 -6.80 -2.33
N GLU A 69 -23.05 -5.66 -2.42
CA GLU A 69 -22.02 -5.44 -3.46
C GLU A 69 -20.86 -6.42 -3.31
N ASN A 70 -20.41 -6.67 -2.07
CA ASN A 70 -19.34 -7.62 -1.81
C ASN A 70 -19.75 -9.04 -2.23
N LYS A 71 -20.98 -9.46 -1.87
CA LYS A 71 -21.54 -10.77 -2.29
C LYS A 71 -21.67 -10.87 -3.80
N GLU A 72 -22.12 -9.82 -4.48
CA GLU A 72 -22.21 -9.78 -5.94
C GLU A 72 -20.83 -9.91 -6.59
N PHE A 73 -19.86 -9.15 -6.10
CA PHE A 73 -18.48 -9.18 -6.59
C PHE A 73 -17.89 -10.59 -6.47
N TRP A 74 -17.95 -11.21 -5.29
CA TRP A 74 -17.41 -12.56 -5.10
C TRP A 74 -18.18 -13.61 -5.89
N GLY A 75 -19.50 -13.47 -6.00
CA GLY A 75 -20.31 -14.34 -6.87
C GLY A 75 -19.84 -14.30 -8.32
N LYS A 76 -19.58 -13.09 -8.84
CA LYS A 76 -19.01 -12.91 -10.17
C LYS A 76 -17.59 -13.45 -10.27
N TYR A 77 -16.71 -13.13 -9.31
CA TYR A 77 -15.32 -13.57 -9.28
C TYR A 77 -15.20 -15.10 -9.39
N TYR A 78 -15.99 -15.84 -8.60
CA TYR A 78 -15.96 -17.30 -8.61
C TYR A 78 -16.63 -17.92 -9.84
N SER A 79 -17.52 -17.19 -10.53
CA SER A 79 -18.13 -17.65 -11.79
C SER A 79 -17.18 -17.58 -12.99
N ILE A 80 -16.15 -16.74 -12.94
CA ILE A 80 -15.19 -16.54 -14.03
C ILE A 80 -14.02 -17.55 -13.88
N PRO A 81 -13.62 -18.27 -14.96
CA PRO A 81 -12.44 -19.14 -14.96
C PRO A 81 -11.20 -18.39 -14.50
N LYS A 82 -10.35 -19.04 -13.69
CA LYS A 82 -9.20 -18.39 -13.03
C LYS A 82 -8.29 -17.66 -14.02
N GLU A 83 -8.07 -18.24 -15.18
CA GLU A 83 -7.18 -17.72 -16.23
C GLU A 83 -7.74 -16.45 -16.90
N GLN A 84 -9.03 -16.15 -16.71
CA GLN A 84 -9.71 -15.01 -17.35
C GLN A 84 -9.95 -13.85 -16.38
N ARG A 85 -9.84 -14.07 -15.06
CA ARG A 85 -10.21 -13.09 -14.04
C ARG A 85 -9.43 -11.79 -14.14
N GLU A 86 -8.13 -11.87 -14.38
CA GLU A 86 -7.25 -10.69 -14.47
C GLU A 86 -7.64 -9.73 -15.61
N CYS A 87 -8.26 -10.26 -16.66
CA CYS A 87 -8.69 -9.49 -17.82
C CYS A 87 -10.15 -9.03 -17.75
N ASP A 88 -10.95 -9.48 -16.77
CA ASP A 88 -12.36 -9.10 -16.67
C ASP A 88 -12.49 -7.67 -16.15
N ILE A 89 -13.03 -6.79 -16.98
CA ILE A 89 -13.16 -5.37 -16.65
C ILE A 89 -14.09 -5.11 -15.46
N GLY A 90 -15.10 -5.94 -15.25
CA GLY A 90 -15.99 -5.79 -14.10
C GLY A 90 -15.49 -6.53 -12.87
N LEU A 91 -14.26 -7.04 -12.86
CA LEU A 91 -13.50 -7.33 -11.64
C LEU A 91 -12.48 -6.21 -11.32
N LYS A 92 -12.35 -5.18 -12.18
CA LYS A 92 -11.47 -4.04 -11.93
C LYS A 92 -12.15 -3.02 -11.03
N ILE A 93 -12.10 -3.30 -9.74
CA ILE A 93 -12.47 -2.39 -8.66
C ILE A 93 -11.22 -1.92 -7.93
N ASN A 94 -11.31 -0.80 -7.23
CA ASN A 94 -10.26 -0.42 -6.29
C ASN A 94 -10.22 -1.44 -5.14
N TRP A 95 -9.06 -1.58 -4.51
CA TRP A 95 -8.95 -2.39 -3.31
C TRP A 95 -9.70 -1.70 -2.17
N ASP A 96 -10.36 -2.47 -1.32
CA ASP A 96 -10.75 -2.00 0.00
C ASP A 96 -9.51 -1.88 0.90
N LEU A 97 -9.60 -1.04 1.93
CA LEU A 97 -8.46 -0.76 2.81
C LEU A 97 -8.05 -2.00 3.63
N GLU A 98 -9.02 -2.82 4.05
CA GLU A 98 -8.79 -4.04 4.82
C GLU A 98 -7.87 -5.00 4.05
N SER A 99 -8.21 -5.28 2.79
CA SER A 99 -7.43 -6.11 1.87
C SER A 99 -6.03 -5.56 1.62
N VAL A 100 -5.86 -4.23 1.55
CA VAL A 100 -4.53 -3.61 1.43
C VAL A 100 -3.70 -3.92 2.68
N LEU A 101 -4.27 -3.75 3.87
CA LEU A 101 -3.57 -3.97 5.14
C LEU A 101 -3.26 -5.44 5.39
N ASP A 102 -4.19 -6.34 5.07
CA ASP A 102 -3.99 -7.79 5.16
C ASP A 102 -2.91 -8.27 4.19
N ALA A 103 -2.90 -7.76 2.95
CA ALA A 103 -1.84 -8.07 2.00
C ALA A 103 -0.48 -7.57 2.48
N ILE A 104 -0.42 -6.37 3.08
CA ILE A 104 0.83 -5.87 3.67
C ILE A 104 1.24 -6.72 4.88
N SER A 105 0.32 -7.07 5.77
CA SER A 105 0.61 -7.84 6.98
C SER A 105 1.20 -9.20 6.64
N ASN A 106 0.58 -9.90 5.69
CA ASN A 106 0.98 -11.24 5.25
C ASN A 106 2.09 -11.25 4.18
N GLY A 107 2.44 -10.10 3.60
CA GLY A 107 3.48 -10.01 2.56
C GLY A 107 4.85 -10.49 3.04
N GLU A 108 5.55 -11.25 2.21
CA GLU A 108 6.88 -11.80 2.48
C GLU A 108 7.96 -10.78 2.09
N TYR A 109 7.98 -9.64 2.78
CA TYR A 109 8.95 -8.56 2.62
C TYR A 109 9.10 -7.73 3.91
N GLU A 110 10.26 -7.10 4.10
CA GLU A 110 10.44 -6.05 5.11
C GLU A 110 10.22 -4.67 4.50
N ILE A 111 9.46 -3.80 5.19
CA ILE A 111 9.38 -2.38 4.83
C ILE A 111 10.58 -1.69 5.47
N LEU A 112 11.48 -1.11 4.68
CA LEU A 112 12.69 -0.47 5.20
C LEU A 112 12.43 0.99 5.57
N GLY A 113 11.56 1.69 4.85
CA GLY A 113 11.11 3.03 5.20
C GLY A 113 10.81 3.91 4.00
N CYS A 114 10.62 5.20 4.24
CA CYS A 114 10.33 6.21 3.22
C CYS A 114 11.25 7.42 3.38
N ARG A 115 11.82 7.94 2.28
CA ARG A 115 12.66 9.15 2.31
C ARG A 115 12.56 9.96 1.02
N ILE A 116 12.74 11.27 1.16
CA ILE A 116 12.93 12.18 0.03
C ILE A 116 14.29 11.88 -0.61
N ILE A 117 14.32 11.79 -1.94
CA ILE A 117 15.56 11.61 -2.71
C ILE A 117 15.95 12.86 -3.50
N LYS A 118 14.98 13.69 -3.88
CA LYS A 118 15.15 15.02 -4.48
C LYS A 118 13.86 15.83 -4.30
N ALA A 119 13.88 17.10 -4.70
CA ALA A 119 12.71 17.98 -4.59
C ALA A 119 11.44 17.30 -5.15
N ASN A 120 10.40 17.21 -4.33
CA ASN A 120 9.09 16.63 -4.65
C ASN A 120 9.11 15.16 -5.10
N VAL A 121 10.19 14.42 -4.83
CA VAL A 121 10.30 13.00 -5.16
C VAL A 121 10.83 12.21 -3.96
N ALA A 122 10.12 11.15 -3.62
CA ALA A 122 10.46 10.26 -2.53
C ALA A 122 10.48 8.80 -3.00
N ARG A 123 11.08 7.95 -2.18
CA ARG A 123 11.10 6.50 -2.34
C ARG A 123 10.64 5.81 -1.08
N ILE A 124 9.79 4.79 -1.23
CA ILE A 124 9.60 3.72 -0.24
C ILE A 124 10.58 2.61 -0.60
N TYR A 125 11.37 2.17 0.37
CA TYR A 125 12.29 1.05 0.24
C TYR A 125 11.71 -0.15 0.97
N PHE A 126 11.86 -1.32 0.37
CA PHE A 126 11.44 -2.60 0.93
C PHE A 126 12.47 -3.68 0.58
N ASP A 127 12.37 -4.85 1.19
CA ASP A 127 13.25 -6.00 0.95
C ASP A 127 12.39 -7.27 0.82
N PRO A 128 12.10 -7.74 -0.41
CA PRO A 128 11.27 -8.91 -0.63
C PRO A 128 12.04 -10.22 -0.42
N TRP A 129 11.36 -11.20 0.17
CA TRP A 129 11.93 -12.52 0.44
C TRP A 129 11.43 -13.60 -0.53
N SER A 130 10.35 -13.33 -1.26
CA SER A 130 9.80 -14.27 -2.24
C SER A 130 8.99 -13.57 -3.33
N TYR A 131 8.58 -14.34 -4.34
CA TYR A 131 7.58 -13.93 -5.32
C TYR A 131 6.52 -15.04 -5.44
N PRO A 132 5.21 -14.71 -5.51
CA PRO A 132 4.62 -13.36 -5.61
C PRO A 132 4.37 -12.67 -4.27
N TYR A 133 4.59 -13.34 -3.13
CA TYR A 133 4.20 -12.79 -1.82
C TYR A 133 5.07 -11.61 -1.34
N GLY A 134 6.23 -11.38 -1.96
CA GLY A 134 7.06 -10.18 -1.79
C GLY A 134 6.66 -8.99 -2.68
N ASP A 135 5.53 -9.05 -3.40
CA ASP A 135 5.13 -8.00 -4.33
C ASP A 135 4.79 -6.65 -3.65
N ASN A 136 4.88 -5.58 -4.42
CA ASN A 136 4.75 -4.20 -3.97
C ASN A 136 3.35 -3.57 -4.21
N SER A 137 2.42 -4.29 -4.85
CA SER A 137 1.11 -3.74 -5.22
C SER A 137 0.35 -3.16 -4.03
N ALA A 138 0.35 -3.85 -2.88
CA ALA A 138 -0.33 -3.35 -1.67
C ALA A 138 0.31 -2.08 -1.10
N LEU A 139 1.64 -1.95 -1.15
CA LEU A 139 2.33 -0.71 -0.77
C LEU A 139 1.99 0.46 -1.71
N VAL A 140 1.82 0.17 -3.00
CA VAL A 140 1.38 1.16 -3.99
C VAL A 140 -0.05 1.59 -3.71
N GLU A 141 -0.99 0.66 -3.51
CA GLU A 141 -2.38 0.96 -3.17
C GLU A 141 -2.50 1.79 -1.89
N LEU A 142 -1.67 1.52 -0.89
CA LEU A 142 -1.63 2.26 0.37
C LEU A 142 -1.36 3.76 0.17
N ILE A 143 -0.53 4.15 -0.81
CA ILE A 143 -0.12 5.55 -1.01
C ILE A 143 -0.82 6.27 -2.17
N LYS A 144 -1.51 5.54 -3.06
CA LYS A 144 -2.29 6.13 -4.15
C LYS A 144 -3.35 7.16 -3.72
N PRO A 145 -4.08 6.99 -2.59
CA PRO A 145 -5.06 7.97 -2.11
C PRO A 145 -4.54 9.39 -2.00
N PHE A 146 -3.25 9.57 -1.67
CA PHE A 146 -2.59 10.88 -1.56
C PHE A 146 -2.41 11.61 -2.91
N ARG A 147 -3.02 11.10 -4.00
CA ARG A 147 -2.97 11.65 -5.36
C ARG A 147 -1.53 11.85 -5.85
N ILE A 148 -0.66 10.92 -5.46
CA ILE A 148 0.72 10.84 -5.92
C ILE A 148 0.79 10.30 -7.34
N LYS A 149 1.93 10.50 -7.99
CA LYS A 149 2.25 9.84 -9.26
C LYS A 149 3.41 8.88 -9.02
N ILE A 150 3.19 7.60 -9.26
CA ILE A 150 4.26 6.60 -9.32
C ILE A 150 5.13 6.92 -10.54
N ILE A 151 6.43 7.08 -10.30
CA ILE A 151 7.43 7.38 -11.32
C ILE A 151 8.09 6.09 -11.80
N LYS A 152 8.50 5.26 -10.84
CA LYS A 152 9.25 4.03 -11.09
C LYS A 152 9.04 3.05 -9.96
N ILE A 153 9.00 1.76 -10.30
CA ILE A 153 9.11 0.66 -9.34
C ILE A 153 10.31 -0.14 -9.81
N GLU A 154 11.25 -0.38 -8.91
CA GLU A 154 12.43 -1.20 -9.16
C GLU A 154 12.42 -2.40 -8.22
N GLY A 155 12.80 -3.56 -8.76
CA GLY A 155 13.06 -4.81 -8.07
C GLY A 155 13.73 -5.82 -9.00
#